data_AF-A0A6N4USQ0-F1
#
_entry.id   AF-A0A6N4USQ0-F1
#
_cell.length_a   1.000
_cell.length_b   1.000
_cell.length_c   1.000
_cell.angle_alpha   90.00
_cell.angle_beta   90.00
_cell.angle_gamma   90.00
#
_symmetry.space_group_name_H-M   'P 1'
#
loop_
_entity.id
_entity.type
_entity.pdbx_description
1 polymer ?
#
loop_
_entity_poly.entity_id
_entity_poly.type
_entity_poly.pdbx_seq_one_letter_code
_entity_poly.pdbx_strand_id
1 'polypeptide(L)'
;MTADTLRADSAAIDTLGRAFDAHAADLSAVAATLRSMPSPGVALGPIGERFVTAFTESVGTHCGAVAALGARIGAGAVSAGVTAAGYDVAGQRAARLLPRV
;
A
#
# COMPACT_ATOMS: atom_id res chain seq x y z
N MET A 1 14.11 -20.18 -8.94
CA MET A 1 13.79 -18.76 -8.77
C MET A 1 15.11 -18.00 -8.70
N THR A 2 15.36 -17.05 -9.61
CA THR A 2 16.65 -16.35 -9.72
C THR A 2 16.59 -14.99 -9.02
N ALA A 3 17.75 -14.41 -8.68
CA ALA A 3 17.84 -13.10 -8.03
C ALA A 3 17.14 -11.99 -8.84
N ASP A 4 17.18 -12.07 -10.17
CA ASP A 4 16.45 -11.16 -11.07
C ASP A 4 14.92 -11.28 -10.91
N THR A 5 14.38 -12.48 -10.73
CA THR A 5 12.93 -12.66 -10.49
C THR A 5 12.52 -12.00 -9.17
N LEU A 6 13.31 -12.19 -8.11
CA LEU A 6 13.10 -11.56 -6.80
C LEU A 6 13.14 -10.03 -6.87
N ARG A 7 14.04 -9.47 -7.68
CA ARG A 7 14.19 -8.03 -7.87
C ARG A 7 13.04 -7.42 -8.69
N ALA A 8 12.60 -8.12 -9.74
CA ALA A 8 11.44 -7.74 -10.53
C ALA A 8 10.15 -7.74 -9.68
N ASP A 9 9.95 -8.77 -8.86
CA ASP A 9 8.81 -8.85 -7.93
C ASP A 9 8.85 -7.70 -6.91
N SER A 10 10.03 -7.35 -6.41
CA SER A 10 10.19 -6.23 -5.46
C SER A 10 9.79 -4.88 -6.08
N ALA A 11 10.13 -4.64 -7.35
CA ALA A 11 9.76 -3.42 -8.06
C ALA A 11 8.24 -3.35 -8.35
N ALA A 12 7.62 -4.49 -8.66
CA ALA A 12 6.18 -4.60 -8.83
C ALA A 12 5.44 -4.32 -7.51
N ILE A 13 5.94 -4.87 -6.39
CA ILE A 13 5.41 -4.65 -5.04
C ILE A 13 5.51 -3.17 -4.63
N ASP A 14 6.65 -2.50 -4.89
CA ASP A 14 6.82 -1.08 -4.61
C ASP A 14 5.87 -0.20 -5.44
N THR A 15 5.71 -0.52 -6.73
CA THR A 15 4.76 0.17 -7.62
C THR A 15 3.33 0.03 -7.14
N LEU A 16 2.94 -1.17 -6.71
CA LEU A 16 1.62 -1.44 -6.16
C LEU A 16 1.40 -0.70 -4.83
N GLY A 17 2.43 -0.64 -3.96
CA GLY A 17 2.40 0.13 -2.72
C GLY A 17 2.12 1.62 -2.96
N ARG A 18 2.85 2.25 -3.90
CA ARG A 18 2.62 3.65 -4.27
C ARG A 18 1.24 3.90 -4.85
N ALA A 19 0.71 2.96 -5.63
CA ALA A 19 -0.65 3.06 -6.17
C ALA A 19 -1.72 3.02 -5.06
N PHE A 20 -1.53 2.18 -4.04
CA PHE A 20 -2.42 2.16 -2.88
C PHE A 20 -2.33 3.43 -2.04
N ASP A 21 -1.13 3.98 -1.84
CA ASP A 21 -0.96 5.26 -1.12
C ASP A 21 -1.68 6.41 -1.85
N ALA A 22 -1.55 6.48 -3.18
CA ALA A 22 -2.27 7.46 -3.99
C ALA A 22 -3.79 7.30 -3.87
N HIS A 23 -4.29 6.06 -3.92
CA HIS A 23 -5.71 5.79 -3.81
C HIS A 23 -6.26 6.14 -2.40
N ALA A 24 -5.49 5.89 -1.35
CA ALA A 24 -5.84 6.29 0.01
C ALA A 24 -5.90 7.83 0.15
N ALA A 25 -4.97 8.55 -0.49
CA ALA A 25 -4.98 10.02 -0.51
C ALA A 25 -6.22 10.58 -1.23
N ASP A 26 -6.59 10.00 -2.38
CA ASP A 26 -7.80 10.39 -3.12
C ASP A 26 -9.07 10.21 -2.30
N LEU A 27 -9.22 9.04 -1.65
CA LEU A 27 -10.37 8.77 -0.79
C LEU A 27 -10.43 9.70 0.43
N SER A 28 -9.27 10.06 0.99
CA SER A 28 -9.18 11.04 2.08
C SER A 28 -9.65 12.43 1.63
N ALA A 29 -9.28 12.86 0.42
CA ALA A 29 -9.72 14.11 -0.17
C ALA A 29 -11.24 14.14 -0.41
N VAL A 30 -11.82 13.02 -0.88
CA VAL A 30 -13.28 12.87 -1.04
C VAL A 30 -13.99 12.98 0.31
N ALA A 31 -13.49 12.30 1.34
CA ALA A 31 -14.07 12.37 2.68
C ALA A 31 -14.00 13.79 3.28
N ALA A 32 -12.89 14.51 3.07
CA ALA A 32 -12.75 15.90 3.48
C ALA A 32 -13.75 16.81 2.77
N THR A 33 -13.94 16.60 1.46
CA THR A 33 -14.93 17.33 0.65
C THR A 33 -16.34 17.14 1.18
N LEU A 34 -16.74 15.90 1.45
CA LEU A 34 -18.07 15.59 1.99
C LEU A 34 -18.30 16.22 3.37
N ARG A 35 -17.27 16.24 4.23
CA ARG A 35 -17.32 16.88 5.54
C ARG A 35 -17.42 18.41 5.46
N SER A 36 -16.95 19.01 4.37
CA SER A 36 -17.04 20.46 4.13
C SER A 36 -18.41 20.92 3.60
N MET A 37 -19.27 19.99 3.17
CA MET A 37 -20.60 20.34 2.68
C MET A 37 -21.48 20.85 3.84
N PRO A 38 -22.32 21.89 3.61
CA PRO A 38 -23.30 22.35 4.60
C PRO A 38 -24.15 21.19 5.12
N SER A 39 -24.55 21.26 6.41
CA SER A 39 -25.22 20.15 7.10
C SER A 39 -26.28 19.47 6.21
N PRO A 40 -26.08 18.19 5.86
CA PRO A 40 -27.04 17.45 5.04
C PRO A 40 -28.41 17.34 5.71
N GLY A 41 -28.52 17.57 7.03
CA GLY A 41 -29.82 17.63 7.71
C GLY A 41 -30.74 18.74 7.18
N VAL A 42 -30.17 19.84 6.66
CA VAL A 42 -30.94 20.96 6.08
C VAL A 42 -31.32 20.69 4.61
N ALA A 43 -30.48 19.94 3.86
CA ALA A 43 -30.65 19.73 2.42
C ALA A 43 -31.29 18.36 2.05
N LEU A 44 -31.03 17.33 2.84
CA LEU A 44 -31.38 15.92 2.60
C LEU A 44 -32.24 15.32 3.73
N GLY A 45 -32.50 16.10 4.78
CA GLY A 45 -33.24 15.68 5.96
C GLY A 45 -32.49 14.66 6.85
N PRO A 46 -33.16 14.15 7.90
CA PRO A 46 -32.52 13.32 8.93
C PRO A 46 -31.96 11.99 8.41
N ILE A 47 -32.56 11.43 7.35
CA ILE A 47 -32.06 10.20 6.72
C ILE A 47 -30.78 10.50 5.93
N GLY A 48 -30.76 11.62 5.19
CA GLY A 48 -29.56 12.06 4.47
C GLY A 48 -28.38 12.33 5.41
N GLU A 49 -28.64 12.92 6.57
CA GLU A 49 -27.62 13.13 7.60
C GLU A 49 -27.03 11.81 8.14
N ARG A 50 -27.89 10.82 8.44
CA ARG A 50 -27.45 9.48 8.86
C ARG A 50 -26.68 8.76 7.77
N PHE A 51 -27.12 8.88 6.52
CA PHE A 51 -26.42 8.31 5.37
C PHE A 51 -25.03 8.92 5.20
N VAL A 52 -24.90 10.25 5.19
CA VAL A 52 -23.61 10.92 5.05
C VAL A 52 -22.67 10.57 6.20
N THR A 53 -23.20 10.45 7.42
CA THR A 53 -22.42 10.01 8.59
C THR A 53 -21.87 8.60 8.39
N ALA A 54 -22.76 7.63 8.10
CA ALA A 54 -22.36 6.23 7.88
C ALA A 54 -21.43 6.07 6.67
N PHE A 55 -21.66 6.83 5.60
CA PHE A 55 -20.81 6.84 4.42
C PHE A 55 -19.40 7.35 4.75
N THR A 56 -19.30 8.44 5.51
CA THR A 56 -18.01 9.02 5.91
C THR A 56 -17.23 8.08 6.82
N GLU A 57 -17.91 7.39 7.74
CA GLU A 57 -17.30 6.38 8.62
C GLU A 57 -16.81 5.15 7.84
N SER A 58 -17.61 4.67 6.88
CA SER A 58 -17.24 3.56 6.01
C SER A 58 -16.03 3.89 5.13
N VAL A 59 -16.02 5.08 4.51
CA VAL A 59 -14.87 5.57 3.74
C VAL A 59 -13.63 5.69 4.62
N GLY A 60 -13.75 6.25 5.82
CA GLY A 60 -12.64 6.34 6.77
C GLY A 60 -12.06 4.97 7.15
N THR A 61 -12.93 3.99 7.41
CA THR A 61 -12.53 2.61 7.71
C THR A 61 -11.82 1.97 6.51
N HIS A 62 -12.33 2.17 5.30
CA HIS A 62 -11.72 1.63 4.09
C HIS A 62 -10.35 2.27 3.81
N CYS A 63 -10.23 3.60 3.96
CA CYS A 63 -8.94 4.30 3.86
C CYS A 63 -7.92 3.75 4.85
N GLY A 64 -8.32 3.54 6.11
CA GLY A 64 -7.45 2.96 7.13
C GLY A 64 -6.98 1.54 6.78
N ALA A 65 -7.87 0.71 6.25
CA ALA A 65 -7.52 -0.64 5.79
C ALA A 65 -6.55 -0.62 4.60
N VAL A 66 -6.75 0.26 3.63
CA VAL A 66 -5.85 0.43 2.47
C VAL A 66 -4.48 0.93 2.92
N ALA A 67 -4.41 1.93 3.80
CA ALA A 67 -3.14 2.43 4.34
C ALA A 67 -2.38 1.33 5.13
N ALA A 68 -3.08 0.53 5.93
CA ALA A 68 -2.49 -0.59 6.65
C ALA A 68 -1.96 -1.69 5.70
N LEU A 69 -2.66 -1.93 4.59
CA LEU A 69 -2.20 -2.84 3.53
C LEU A 69 -0.95 -2.30 2.84
N GLY A 70 -0.92 -1.00 2.49
CA GLY A 70 0.25 -0.33 1.91
C GLY A 70 1.49 -0.47 2.80
N ALA A 71 1.35 -0.21 4.10
CA ALA A 71 2.44 -0.36 5.07
C ALA A 71 2.97 -1.81 5.14
N ARG A 72 2.08 -2.81 5.11
CA ARG A 72 2.46 -4.24 5.10
C ARG A 72 3.19 -4.63 3.83
N ILE A 73 2.72 -4.16 2.68
CA ILE A 73 3.35 -4.39 1.37
C ILE A 73 4.76 -3.77 1.36
N GLY A 74 4.92 -2.53 1.84
CA GLY A 74 6.22 -1.86 1.95
C GLY A 74 7.20 -2.63 2.85
N ALA A 75 6.75 -3.10 4.02
CA ALA A 75 7.58 -3.93 4.89
C ALA A 75 7.99 -5.26 4.23
N GLY A 76 7.08 -5.88 3.47
CA GLY A 76 7.36 -7.07 2.67
C GLY A 76 8.41 -6.83 1.59
N ALA A 77 8.32 -5.71 0.87
CA ALA A 77 9.29 -5.32 -0.16
C ALA A 77 10.70 -5.15 0.42
N VAL A 78 10.83 -4.49 1.57
CA VAL A 78 12.12 -4.33 2.27
C VAL A 78 12.71 -5.69 2.63
N SER A 79 11.91 -6.58 3.20
CA SER A 79 12.35 -7.94 3.58
C SER A 79 12.80 -8.76 2.37
N ALA A 80 12.05 -8.68 1.26
CA ALA A 80 12.42 -9.34 0.00
C ALA A 80 13.73 -8.79 -0.57
N GLY A 81 13.93 -7.46 -0.53
CA GLY A 81 15.17 -6.81 -0.95
C GLY A 81 16.39 -7.25 -0.14
N VAL A 82 16.26 -7.30 1.20
CA VAL A 82 17.33 -7.80 2.09
C VAL A 82 17.66 -9.27 1.79
N THR A 83 16.63 -10.08 1.56
CA THR A 83 16.79 -11.51 1.24
C THR A 83 17.50 -11.72 -0.09
N ALA A 84 17.13 -10.97 -1.13
CA ALA A 84 17.77 -11.01 -2.44
C ALA A 84 19.26 -10.62 -2.35
N ALA A 85 19.59 -9.54 -1.64
CA ALA A 85 20.98 -9.14 -1.41
C ALA A 85 21.78 -10.22 -0.66
N GLY A 86 21.16 -10.92 0.29
CA GLY A 86 21.76 -12.06 0.98
C GLY A 86 22.11 -13.21 0.03
N TYR A 87 21.21 -13.55 -0.90
CA TYR A 87 21.47 -14.56 -1.93
C TYR A 87 22.57 -14.16 -2.90
N ASP A 88 22.62 -12.88 -3.31
CA ASP A 88 23.70 -12.38 -4.17
C ASP A 88 25.07 -12.53 -3.50
N VAL A 89 25.18 -12.16 -2.22
CA VAL A 89 26.42 -12.32 -1.43
C VAL A 89 26.80 -13.80 -1.28
N ALA A 90 25.82 -14.67 -1.01
CA ALA A 90 26.05 -16.11 -0.92
C ALA A 90 26.52 -16.70 -2.27
N GLY A 91 25.91 -16.28 -3.38
CA GLY A 91 26.29 -16.67 -4.73
C GLY A 91 27.71 -16.23 -5.09
N GLN A 92 28.06 -14.98 -4.79
CA GLN A 92 29.42 -14.47 -4.98
C GLN A 92 30.45 -15.23 -4.13
N ARG A 93 30.10 -15.57 -2.89
CA ARG A 93 30.98 -16.35 -2.01
C ARG A 93 31.17 -17.77 -2.53
N ALA A 94 30.11 -18.43 -2.97
CA ALA A 94 30.18 -19.75 -3.59
C ALA A 94 31.06 -19.72 -4.86
N ALA A 95 30.89 -18.72 -5.72
CA ALA A 95 31.69 -18.55 -6.93
C ALA A 95 33.19 -18.33 -6.64
N ARG A 96 33.54 -17.71 -5.50
CA ARG A 96 34.95 -17.54 -5.06
C ARG A 96 35.57 -18.82 -4.50
N LEU A 97 34.75 -19.73 -3.98
CA LEU A 97 35.21 -20.97 -3.34
C LEU A 97 35.28 -22.15 -4.32
N LEU A 98 34.62 -22.05 -5.48
CA LEU A 98 34.69 -23.06 -6.52
C LEU A 98 36.02 -22.93 -7.30
N PRO A 99 36.78 -24.02 -7.49
CA PRO A 99 37.99 -24.00 -8.29
C PRO A 99 37.64 -23.65 -9.74
N ARG A 100 38.42 -22.74 -10.35
CA ARG A 100 38.33 -22.43 -11.77
C ARG A 100 38.89 -23.63 -12.54
N VAL A 101 38.00 -24.45 -13.10
CA VAL A 101 38.32 -25.42 -14.14
C VAL A 101 38.38 -24.75 -15.50
#